data_AF-A0AAV4PHF6-F1
#
_entry.id   AF-A0AAV4PHF6-F1
#
_cell.length_a   1.000
_cell.length_b   1.000
_cell.length_c   1.000
_cell.angle_alpha   90.00
_cell.angle_beta   90.00
_cell.angle_gamma   90.00
#
_symmetry.space_group_name_H-M   'P 1'
#
loop_
_entity.id
_entity.type
_entity.pdbx_description
1 polymer ?
#
loop_
_entity_poly.entity_id
_entity_poly.type
_entity_poly.pdbx_seq_one_letter_code
_entity_poly.pdbx_strand_id
1 'polypeptide(L)'
;MKRPCLGGNSIIKMLQCLKDESMLRYRNCNHQSAPNFFLQSINTTECLFWSVHCDSYDDFFIQCPPDTSAMNLMGLPAKKIDGLSPKSNFYLRTGSQFPYYLKNGYELPI
;
A
#
# COMPACT_ATOMS: atom_id res chain seq x y z
N MET A 1 -22.31 10.74 12.23
CA MET A 1 -23.73 10.30 12.12
C MET A 1 -23.90 9.47 10.85
N LYS A 2 -24.07 8.14 10.96
CA LYS A 2 -24.46 7.27 9.82
C LYS A 2 -25.98 7.41 9.64
N ARG A 3 -26.46 7.75 8.43
CA ARG A 3 -27.88 7.58 8.10
C ARG A 3 -28.07 6.15 7.62
N PRO A 4 -28.98 5.35 8.20
CA PRO A 4 -29.28 4.02 7.66
C PRO A 4 -29.92 4.15 6.27
N CYS A 5 -29.66 3.19 5.36
CA CYS A 5 -30.29 3.07 4.03
C CYS A 5 -31.81 2.75 4.15
N LEU A 6 -32.57 3.52 4.93
CA LEU A 6 -34.01 3.36 5.14
C LEU A 6 -34.72 4.56 4.52
N GLY A 7 -35.09 4.46 3.24
CA GLY A 7 -35.80 5.56 2.58
C GLY A 7 -36.10 5.43 1.09
N GLY A 8 -36.39 4.24 0.55
CA GLY A 8 -36.88 4.18 -0.83
C GLY A 8 -37.44 2.82 -1.24
N ASN A 9 -38.69 2.78 -1.72
CA ASN A 9 -39.43 1.60 -2.19
C ASN A 9 -38.88 0.98 -3.50
N SER A 10 -37.62 1.23 -3.86
CA SER A 10 -37.01 0.75 -5.10
C SER A 10 -35.79 -0.11 -4.78
N ILE A 11 -35.86 -1.38 -5.17
CA ILE A 11 -34.75 -2.35 -5.05
C ILE A 11 -33.47 -1.79 -5.69
N ILE A 12 -33.59 -1.03 -6.79
CA ILE A 12 -32.45 -0.40 -7.46
C ILE A 12 -31.75 0.63 -6.56
N LYS A 13 -32.51 1.47 -5.83
CA LYS A 13 -31.94 2.47 -4.91
C LYS A 13 -31.22 1.82 -3.72
N MET A 14 -31.77 0.72 -3.21
CA MET A 14 -31.13 -0.05 -2.14
C MET A 14 -29.83 -0.69 -2.62
N LEU A 15 -29.82 -1.31 -3.80
CA LEU A 15 -28.61 -1.91 -4.39
C LEU A 15 -27.52 -0.86 -4.67
N GLN A 16 -27.91 0.34 -5.13
CA GLN A 16 -26.99 1.45 -5.30
C GLN A 16 -26.38 1.89 -3.94
N CYS A 17 -27.21 2.03 -2.89
CA CYS A 17 -26.75 2.38 -1.53
C CYS A 17 -25.75 1.35 -0.98
N LEU A 18 -26.02 0.05 -1.17
CA LEU A 18 -25.12 -1.02 -0.72
C LEU A 18 -23.78 -1.00 -1.48
N LYS A 19 -23.81 -0.74 -2.79
CA LYS A 19 -22.59 -0.55 -3.60
C LYS A 19 -21.80 0.66 -3.11
N ASP A 20 -22.46 1.79 -2.90
CA ASP A 20 -21.82 3.03 -2.43
C ASP A 20 -21.23 2.85 -1.03
N GLU A 21 -21.93 2.20 -0.09
CA GLU A 21 -21.39 1.85 1.22
C GLU A 21 -20.19 0.91 1.13
N SER A 22 -20.23 -0.09 0.23
CA SER A 22 -19.11 -1.01 0.03
C SER A 22 -17.87 -0.30 -0.53
N MET A 23 -18.06 0.62 -1.48
CA MET A 23 -16.99 1.45 -2.05
C MET A 23 -16.42 2.42 -1.01
N LEU A 24 -17.25 3.01 -0.16
CA LEU A 24 -16.81 3.86 0.94
C LEU A 24 -16.01 3.07 1.99
N ARG A 25 -16.44 1.85 2.33
CA ARG A 25 -15.67 0.96 3.22
C ARG A 25 -14.33 0.57 2.60
N TYR A 26 -14.31 0.22 1.31
CA TYR A 26 -13.09 -0.14 0.58
C TYR A 26 -12.10 1.03 0.50
N ARG A 27 -12.58 2.24 0.16
CA ARG A 27 -11.75 3.46 0.16
C ARG A 27 -11.16 3.74 1.53
N ASN A 28 -11.97 3.60 2.58
CA ASN A 28 -11.48 3.78 3.94
C ASN A 28 -10.42 2.73 4.30
N CYS A 29 -10.58 1.48 3.88
CA CYS A 29 -9.58 0.42 4.09
C CYS A 29 -8.23 0.78 3.45
N ASN A 30 -8.21 1.15 2.16
CA ASN A 30 -6.98 1.53 1.47
C ASN A 30 -6.30 2.76 2.08
N HIS A 31 -7.08 3.76 2.51
CA HIS A 31 -6.54 4.95 3.16
C HIS A 31 -5.93 4.62 4.53
N GLN A 32 -6.57 3.72 5.28
CA GLN A 32 -6.11 3.27 6.61
C GLN A 32 -4.90 2.33 6.53
N SER A 33 -4.57 1.77 5.36
CA SER A 33 -3.37 0.93 5.19
C SER A 33 -2.08 1.70 5.47
N ALA A 34 -1.98 2.96 5.07
CA ALA A 34 -0.78 3.77 5.26
C ALA A 34 -0.33 3.91 6.73
N PRO A 35 -1.19 4.35 7.68
CA PRO A 35 -0.80 4.40 9.09
C PRO A 35 -0.51 3.01 9.67
N ASN A 36 -1.21 1.95 9.22
CA ASN A 36 -0.95 0.58 9.67
C ASN A 36 0.45 0.09 9.27
N PHE A 37 0.86 0.35 8.02
CA PHE A 37 2.21 0.03 7.55
C PHE A 37 3.28 0.82 8.30
N PHE A 38 3.02 2.12 8.55
CA PHE A 38 3.94 2.95 9.31
C PHE A 38 4.12 2.43 10.75
N LEU A 39 3.03 2.10 11.45
CA LEU A 39 3.08 1.55 12.80
C LEU A 39 3.89 0.25 12.86
N GLN A 40 3.71 -0.64 11.89
CA GLN A 40 4.50 -1.88 11.82
C GLN A 40 5.99 -1.60 11.54
N SER A 41 6.31 -0.60 10.72
CA SER A 41 7.71 -0.25 10.37
C SER A 41 8.56 0.23 11.56
N ILE A 42 7.93 0.59 12.68
CA ILE A 42 8.63 1.04 13.89
C ILE A 42 9.43 -0.11 14.52
N ASN A 43 8.91 -1.33 14.48
CA ASN A 43 9.60 -2.50 15.04
C ASN A 43 10.48 -3.19 13.99
N THR A 44 11.74 -2.76 13.91
CA THR A 44 12.69 -3.19 12.88
C THR A 44 13.35 -4.55 13.13
N THR A 45 13.12 -5.18 14.29
CA THR A 45 13.70 -6.49 14.62
C THR A 45 12.99 -7.66 13.93
N GLU A 46 11.72 -7.47 13.55
CA GLU A 46 10.88 -8.55 13.00
C GLU A 46 10.41 -8.29 11.57
N CYS A 47 10.34 -7.03 11.12
CA CYS A 47 9.74 -6.67 9.84
C CYS A 47 10.49 -5.51 9.18
N LEU A 48 11.04 -5.76 7.99
CA LEU A 48 11.69 -4.73 7.17
C LEU A 48 10.95 -4.58 5.85
N PHE A 49 10.26 -3.45 5.68
CA PHE A 49 9.61 -3.10 4.41
C PHE A 49 10.64 -2.59 3.40
N TRP A 50 11.41 -3.51 2.83
CA TRP A 50 12.33 -3.18 1.74
C TRP A 50 11.55 -2.75 0.50
N SER A 51 12.00 -1.64 -0.06
CA SER A 51 11.44 -1.01 -1.25
C SER A 51 12.56 -0.69 -2.23
N VAL A 52 12.23 -0.74 -3.51
CA VAL A 52 13.19 -0.54 -4.61
C VAL A 52 12.79 0.68 -5.44
N HIS A 53 13.80 1.45 -5.85
CA HIS A 53 13.61 2.58 -6.74
C HIS A 53 13.37 2.09 -8.18
N CYS A 54 12.24 2.49 -8.77
CA CYS A 54 11.92 2.25 -10.18
C CYS A 54 11.27 3.50 -10.78
N ASP A 55 11.26 3.63 -12.11
CA ASP A 55 10.67 4.79 -12.78
C ASP A 55 9.13 4.81 -12.69
N SER A 56 8.52 3.62 -12.74
CA SER A 56 7.08 3.44 -12.60
C SER A 56 6.70 2.17 -11.84
N TYR A 57 5.43 2.07 -11.45
CA TYR A 57 4.89 0.84 -10.85
C TYR A 57 4.81 -0.32 -11.86
N ASP A 58 4.58 -0.01 -13.15
CA ASP A 58 4.54 -1.03 -14.20
C ASP A 58 5.93 -1.64 -14.41
N ASP A 59 6.99 -0.82 -14.36
CA ASP A 59 8.37 -1.31 -14.39
C ASP A 59 8.67 -2.18 -13.17
N PHE A 60 8.22 -1.76 -11.98
CA PHE A 60 8.30 -2.58 -10.78
C PHE A 60 7.57 -3.92 -10.92
N PHE A 61 6.43 -3.94 -11.62
CA PHE A 61 5.63 -5.15 -11.80
C PHE A 61 6.24 -6.14 -12.80
N ILE A 62 6.87 -5.64 -13.87
CA ILE A 62 7.41 -6.46 -14.96
C ILE A 62 8.88 -6.79 -14.72
N GLN A 63 9.73 -5.78 -14.54
CA GLN A 63 11.16 -5.94 -14.27
C GLN A 63 11.77 -4.61 -13.80
N CYS A 64 11.96 -4.46 -12.48
CA CYS A 64 12.82 -3.42 -11.95
C CYS A 64 14.27 -3.96 -11.95
N PRO A 65 15.27 -3.22 -12.46
CA PRO A 65 16.66 -3.68 -12.52
C PRO A 65 17.19 -4.04 -11.11
N PRO A 66 17.36 -5.34 -10.76
CA PRO A 66 17.65 -5.73 -9.38
C PRO A 66 19.03 -5.26 -8.91
N ASP A 67 19.99 -5.20 -9.84
CA ASP A 67 21.41 -5.02 -9.50
C ASP A 67 21.85 -3.55 -9.51
N THR A 68 20.98 -2.63 -9.94
CA THR A 68 21.32 -1.19 -10.06
C THR A 68 20.35 -0.26 -9.36
N SER A 69 19.19 -0.75 -8.94
CA SER A 69 18.19 0.09 -8.29
C SER A 69 18.52 0.35 -6.82
N ALA A 70 18.51 1.62 -6.44
CA ALA A 70 18.66 1.99 -5.03
C ALA A 70 17.53 1.38 -4.19
N MET A 71 17.88 0.86 -3.02
CA MET A 71 16.93 0.29 -2.06
C MET A 71 16.78 1.18 -0.83
N ASN A 72 15.60 1.16 -0.23
CA ASN A 72 15.32 1.85 1.01
C ASN A 72 14.26 1.13 1.82
N LEU A 73 14.18 1.45 3.11
CA LEU A 73 13.10 0.96 3.96
C LEU A 73 11.92 1.94 3.93
N MET A 74 10.70 1.42 3.87
CA MET A 74 9.49 2.21 4.06
C MET A 74 9.25 2.49 5.55
N GLY A 75 8.77 3.70 5.87
CA GLY A 75 8.31 4.06 7.21
C GLY A 75 9.38 4.74 8.07
N LEU A 76 9.38 4.50 9.39
CA LEU A 76 10.33 5.12 10.33
C LEU A 76 11.81 4.93 9.98
N PRO A 77 12.28 3.73 9.56
CA PRO A 77 13.70 3.52 9.27
C PRO A 77 14.15 4.04 7.89
N ALA A 78 13.26 4.71 7.13
CA ALA A 78 13.60 5.31 5.84
C ALA A 78 14.74 6.31 5.98
N LYS A 79 15.71 6.27 5.06
CA LYS A 79 16.85 7.19 5.04
C LYS A 79 16.89 7.99 3.74
N LYS A 80 17.41 9.20 3.79
CA LYS A 80 17.74 9.93 2.57
C LYS A 80 18.86 9.21 1.82
N ILE A 81 18.72 9.08 0.51
CA ILE A 81 19.77 8.55 -0.37
C ILE A 81 20.40 9.74 -1.10
N ASP A 82 21.72 9.88 -0.98
CA ASP A 82 22.46 10.97 -1.61
C ASP A 82 22.48 10.81 -3.14
N GLY A 83 22.38 11.92 -3.85
CA GLY A 83 22.31 11.94 -5.33
C GLY A 83 20.93 11.61 -5.91
N LEU A 84 19.96 11.19 -5.10
CA LEU A 84 18.59 10.92 -5.54
C LEU A 84 17.71 12.18 -5.44
N SER A 85 16.79 12.36 -6.40
CA SER A 85 15.82 13.46 -6.37
C SER A 85 14.85 13.33 -5.20
N PRO A 86 14.39 14.43 -4.56
CA PRO A 86 13.35 14.36 -3.52
C PRO A 86 12.01 13.76 -3.97
N LYS A 87 11.74 13.75 -5.29
CA LYS A 87 10.50 13.21 -5.89
C LYS A 87 10.66 11.78 -6.44
N SER A 88 11.62 11.04 -5.91
CA SER A 88 11.90 9.67 -6.38
C SER A 88 10.88 8.68 -5.83
N ASN A 89 10.50 7.70 -6.65
CA ASN A 89 9.49 6.70 -6.28
C ASN A 89 10.16 5.40 -5.83
N PHE A 90 9.61 4.83 -4.76
CA PHE A 90 10.01 3.51 -4.26
C PHE A 90 8.79 2.61 -4.20
N TYR A 91 8.96 1.37 -4.64
CA TYR A 91 7.89 0.39 -4.76
C TYR A 91 8.21 -0.87 -3.96
N LEU A 92 7.17 -1.48 -3.41
CA LEU A 92 7.22 -2.76 -2.72
C LEU A 92 5.83 -3.43 -2.76
N ARG A 93 5.77 -4.71 -2.43
CA ARG A 93 4.56 -5.47 -2.18
C ARG A 93 4.39 -5.70 -0.69
N THR A 94 3.13 -5.75 -0.25
CA THR A 94 2.74 -6.05 1.14
C THR A 94 1.67 -7.14 1.16
N GLY A 95 1.56 -7.81 2.30
CA GLY A 95 0.46 -8.72 2.58
C GLY A 95 -0.85 -7.97 2.80
N SER A 96 -1.97 -8.67 2.65
CA SER A 96 -3.30 -8.11 2.88
C SER A 96 -3.72 -8.07 4.36
N GLN A 97 -2.92 -8.64 5.26
CA GLN A 97 -3.22 -8.76 6.69
C GLN A 97 -1.95 -8.57 7.53
N PHE A 98 -2.10 -8.20 8.79
CA PHE A 98 -0.98 -8.08 9.73
C PHE A 98 -0.42 -9.48 10.06
N PRO A 99 0.92 -9.68 10.07
CA PRO A 99 1.96 -8.73 9.69
C PRO A 99 1.96 -8.48 8.17
N TYR A 100 1.92 -7.21 7.75
CA TYR A 100 1.80 -6.82 6.34
C TYR A 100 3.11 -6.98 5.55
N TYR A 101 4.20 -7.34 6.22
CA TYR A 101 5.50 -7.57 5.61
C TYR A 101 5.47 -8.82 4.74
N LEU A 102 6.08 -8.74 3.56
CA LEU A 102 6.41 -9.90 2.74
C LEU A 102 7.92 -10.06 2.70
N LYS A 103 8.39 -11.28 2.96
CA LYS A 103 9.78 -11.64 2.72
C LYS A 103 10.07 -11.44 1.23
N ASN A 104 11.09 -10.64 0.93
CA ASN A 104 11.42 -10.23 -0.43
C ASN A 104 10.25 -9.57 -1.19
N GLY A 105 9.43 -8.76 -0.51
CA GLY A 105 8.31 -8.04 -1.14
C GLY A 105 8.70 -7.06 -2.25
N TYR A 106 10.00 -6.84 -2.48
CA TYR A 106 10.55 -6.05 -3.59
C TYR A 106 10.95 -6.91 -4.80
N GLU A 107 11.00 -8.24 -4.66
CA GLU A 107 11.32 -9.17 -5.75
C GLU A 107 10.06 -9.55 -6.53
N LEU A 108 10.25 -9.94 -7.81
CA LEU A 108 9.17 -10.49 -8.62
C LEU A 108 8.75 -11.87 -8.09
N PRO A 109 7.45 -12.24 -8.17
CA PRO A 109 7.04 -13.61 -7.93
C PRO A 109 7.70 -14.51 -8.99
N ILE A 110 8.37 -15.57 -8.53
CA ILE A 110 8.93 -16.65 -9.36
C ILE A 110 7.79 -17.43 -10.01
#